data_AF-X1C0X3-F1
#
_entry.id   AF-X1C0X3-F1
#
_cell.length_a   1.000
_cell.length_b   1.000
_cell.length_c   1.000
_cell.angle_alpha   90.00
_cell.angle_beta   90.00
_cell.angle_gamma   90.00
#
_symmetry.space_group_name_H-M   'P 1'
#
loop_
_entity.id
_entity.type
_entity.pdbx_description
1 polymer ?
#
loop_
_entity_poly.entity_id
_entity_poly.type
_entity_poly.pdbx_seq_one_letter_code
_entity_poly.pdbx_strand_id
1 'polypeptide(L)'
;MNIPDNILETVWKIYSVVAKKKLTMGRSINGFIAASLYAAIRVHDFPRLLDEICQNNLVPRRTVHRSLGMIVREVLPELKLKYQPITAESLIFVLEMS
;
A
#
# COMPACT_ATOMS: atom_id res chain seq x y z
N MET A 1 1.96 14.53 1.09
CA MET A 1 2.62 13.44 1.84
C MET A 1 4.09 13.44 1.46
N ASN A 2 4.99 13.50 2.44
CA ASN A 2 6.42 13.40 2.19
C ASN A 2 6.82 11.92 2.20
N ILE A 3 7.03 11.34 1.02
CA ILE A 3 7.35 9.91 0.85
C ILE A 3 8.66 9.82 0.07
N PRO A 4 9.66 9.09 0.58
CA PRO A 4 10.93 8.86 -0.11
C PRO A 4 10.77 8.30 -1.54
N ASP A 5 11.65 8.73 -2.45
CA ASP A 5 11.60 8.35 -3.87
C ASP A 5 11.72 6.84 -4.11
N ASN A 6 12.51 6.13 -3.30
CA ASN A 6 12.64 4.67 -3.37
C ASN A 6 11.31 3.95 -3.08
N ILE A 7 10.50 4.49 -2.16
CA ILE A 7 9.17 3.98 -1.87
C ILE A 7 8.25 4.29 -3.05
N LEU A 8 8.27 5.51 -3.58
CA LEU A 8 7.47 5.89 -4.76
C LEU A 8 7.76 5.01 -5.97
N GLU A 9 9.02 4.72 -6.27
CA GLU A 9 9.41 3.81 -7.34
C GLU A 9 8.79 2.42 -7.16
N THR A 10 8.74 1.94 -5.90
CA THR A 10 8.11 0.66 -5.56
C THR A 10 6.59 0.71 -5.73
N VAL A 11 5.94 1.83 -5.39
CA VAL A 11 4.52 2.06 -5.67
C VAL A 11 4.22 1.93 -7.16
N TRP A 12 5.02 2.59 -8.00
CA TRP A 12 4.90 2.52 -9.45
C TRP A 12 5.05 1.09 -9.95
N LYS A 13 6.08 0.37 -9.50
CA LYS A 13 6.29 -1.05 -9.86
C LYS A 13 5.08 -1.92 -9.50
N ILE A 14 4.55 -1.80 -8.29
CA ILE A 14 3.37 -2.55 -7.84
C ILE A 14 2.16 -2.22 -8.71
N TYR A 15 1.85 -0.93 -8.89
CA TYR A 15 0.68 -0.50 -9.66
C TYR A 15 0.76 -0.88 -11.14
N SER A 16 1.96 -0.83 -11.74
CA SER A 16 2.17 -1.30 -13.12
C SER A 16 1.82 -2.78 -13.30
N VAL A 17 2.17 -3.65 -12.34
CA VAL A 17 1.80 -5.08 -12.39
C VAL A 17 0.30 -5.26 -12.17
N VAL A 18 -0.31 -4.51 -11.25
CA VAL A 18 -1.78 -4.50 -11.04
C VAL A 18 -2.50 -4.18 -12.37
N ALA A 19 -2.05 -3.13 -13.07
CA ALA A 19 -2.61 -2.72 -14.34
C ALA A 19 -2.39 -3.78 -15.44
N LYS A 20 -1.17 -4.32 -15.54
CA LYS A 20 -0.83 -5.39 -16.50
C LYS A 20 -1.70 -6.63 -16.30
N LYS A 21 -2.03 -6.98 -15.07
CA LYS A 21 -2.93 -8.08 -14.69
C LYS A 21 -4.41 -7.76 -14.81
N LYS A 22 -4.77 -6.53 -15.19
CA LYS A 22 -6.17 -6.04 -15.26
C LYS A 22 -6.92 -6.19 -13.93
N LEU A 23 -6.23 -6.14 -12.80
CA LEU A 23 -6.85 -6.27 -11.48
C LEU A 23 -7.76 -5.08 -11.15
N THR A 24 -7.62 -3.96 -11.85
CA THR A 24 -8.48 -2.77 -11.68
C THR A 24 -9.87 -2.90 -12.31
N MET A 25 -10.11 -3.87 -13.20
CA MET A 25 -11.37 -3.96 -13.94
C MET A 25 -12.57 -4.23 -13.02
N GLY A 26 -13.59 -3.36 -13.12
CA GLY A 26 -14.79 -3.41 -12.26
C GLY A 26 -14.52 -3.02 -10.81
N ARG A 27 -13.37 -2.39 -10.51
CA ARG A 27 -12.93 -2.06 -9.15
C ARG A 27 -12.41 -0.61 -9.09
N SER A 28 -12.28 -0.08 -7.88
CA SER A 28 -11.80 1.28 -7.67
C SER A 28 -10.31 1.39 -7.99
N ILE A 29 -9.97 2.22 -8.99
CA ILE A 29 -8.59 2.58 -9.33
C ILE A 29 -7.90 3.25 -8.14
N ASN A 30 -8.56 4.22 -7.50
CA ASN A 30 -8.04 4.90 -6.31
C ASN A 30 -7.79 3.92 -5.16
N GLY A 31 -8.63 2.89 -5.02
CA GLY A 31 -8.41 1.77 -4.11
C GLY A 31 -7.09 1.04 -4.36
N PHE A 32 -6.75 0.78 -5.62
CA PHE A 32 -5.48 0.17 -5.99
C PHE A 32 -4.28 1.10 -5.86
N ILE A 33 -4.43 2.40 -6.12
CA ILE A 33 -3.36 3.38 -5.90
C ILE A 33 -3.03 3.46 -4.40
N ALA A 34 -4.05 3.66 -3.55
CA ALA A 34 -3.88 3.69 -2.09
C ALA A 34 -3.33 2.38 -1.54
N ALA A 35 -3.79 1.23 -2.06
CA ALA A 35 -3.27 -0.07 -1.64
C ALA A 35 -1.84 -0.33 -2.12
N SER A 36 -1.46 0.11 -3.32
CA SER A 36 -0.08 0.00 -3.82
C SER A 36 0.86 0.86 -3.00
N LEU A 37 0.41 2.06 -2.62
CA LEU A 37 1.14 2.94 -1.71
C LEU A 37 1.38 2.28 -0.36
N TYR A 38 0.31 1.76 0.27
CA TYR A 38 0.43 1.11 1.55
C TYR A 38 1.28 -0.18 1.49
N ALA A 39 1.15 -0.96 0.42
CA ALA A 39 1.99 -2.13 0.22
C ALA A 39 3.48 -1.77 0.12
N ALA A 40 3.84 -0.73 -0.64
CA ALA A 40 5.23 -0.28 -0.75
C ALA A 40 5.78 0.20 0.60
N ILE A 41 5.01 0.99 1.34
CA ILE A 41 5.35 1.42 2.70
C ILE A 41 5.68 0.21 3.59
N ARG A 42 4.84 -0.83 3.56
CA ARG A 42 5.07 -2.06 4.34
C ARG A 42 6.23 -2.90 3.83
N VAL A 43 6.55 -2.87 2.53
CA VAL A 43 7.75 -3.53 1.98
C VAL A 43 9.02 -2.87 2.48
N HIS A 44 9.00 -1.54 2.64
CA HIS A 44 10.14 -0.74 3.11
C HIS A 44 10.16 -0.51 4.63
N ASP A 45 9.25 -1.15 5.38
CA ASP A 45 9.06 -0.97 6.83
C ASP A 45 8.96 0.51 7.26
N PHE A 46 8.31 1.32 6.43
CA PHE A 46 8.18 2.75 6.67
C PHE A 46 6.99 3.02 7.62
N PRO A 47 7.15 3.83 8.68
CA PRO A 47 6.09 4.08 9.65
C PRO A 47 5.04 5.01 9.06
N ARG A 48 3.87 4.45 8.72
CA ARG A 48 2.69 5.19 8.25
C ARG A 48 1.44 4.36 8.47
N LEU A 49 0.37 4.99 8.97
CA LEU A 49 -0.90 4.30 9.20
C LEU A 49 -1.70 4.21 7.90
N LEU A 50 -2.44 3.12 7.78
CA LEU A 50 -3.41 2.94 6.70
C LEU A 50 -4.49 4.04 6.74
N ASP A 51 -4.91 4.43 7.93
CA ASP A 51 -5.96 5.44 8.10
C ASP A 51 -5.51 6.81 7.58
N GLU A 52 -4.24 7.18 7.76
CA GLU A 52 -3.68 8.40 7.16
C GLU A 52 -3.74 8.37 5.64
N ILE A 53 -3.51 7.21 5.02
CA ILE A 53 -3.62 7.05 3.56
C ILE A 53 -5.08 7.13 3.11
N CYS A 54 -6.00 6.55 3.88
CA CYS A 54 -7.43 6.56 3.55
C CYS A 54 -8.04 7.96 3.65
N GLN A 55 -7.72 8.70 4.73
CA GLN A 55 -8.23 10.05 4.97
C GLN A 55 -7.79 11.03 3.87
N ASN A 56 -6.50 11.01 3.50
CA ASN A 56 -5.96 11.91 2.49
C ASN A 56 -6.48 11.66 1.07
N ASN A 57 -6.93 10.44 0.77
CA ASN A 57 -7.36 10.05 -0.57
C ASN A 57 -8.89 9.89 -0.72
N LEU A 58 -9.66 10.14 0.34
CA LEU A 58 -11.12 9.93 0.39
C LEU A 58 -11.54 8.51 -0.07
N VAL A 59 -10.67 7.52 0.16
CA VAL A 59 -10.94 6.12 -0.22
C VAL A 59 -11.39 5.35 1.01
N PRO A 60 -12.52 4.61 0.95
CA PRO A 60 -12.96 3.79 2.06
C PRO A 60 -11.91 2.74 2.43
N ARG A 61 -11.62 2.61 3.72
CA ARG A 61 -10.69 1.61 4.26
C ARG A 61 -10.95 0.20 3.75
N ARG A 62 -12.22 -0.21 3.67
CA ARG A 62 -12.63 -1.53 3.16
C ARG A 62 -12.19 -1.77 1.70
N THR A 63 -12.24 -0.73 0.87
CA THR A 63 -11.79 -0.78 -0.53
C THR A 63 -10.27 -0.98 -0.58
N VAL A 64 -9.52 -0.21 0.22
CA VAL A 64 -8.06 -0.33 0.28
C VAL A 64 -7.64 -1.72 0.78
N HIS A 65 -8.26 -2.25 1.84
CA HIS A 65 -7.98 -3.60 2.33
C HIS A 65 -8.22 -4.68 1.29
N ARG A 66 -9.32 -4.59 0.53
CA ARG A 66 -9.64 -5.57 -0.52
C ARG A 66 -8.59 -5.55 -1.63
N SER A 67 -8.23 -4.36 -2.12
CA SER A 67 -7.19 -4.18 -3.14
C SER A 67 -5.81 -4.61 -2.63
N LEU A 68 -5.50 -4.30 -1.36
CA LEU A 68 -4.26 -4.72 -0.72
C LEU A 68 -4.14 -6.25 -0.64
N GLY A 69 -5.22 -6.95 -0.29
CA GLY A 69 -5.23 -8.41 -0.26
C GLY A 69 -4.90 -9.03 -1.63
N MET A 70 -5.40 -8.44 -2.72
CA MET A 70 -5.07 -8.86 -4.08
C MET A 70 -3.60 -8.57 -4.41
N ILE A 71 -3.09 -7.38 -4.07
CA ILE A 71 -1.69 -7.01 -4.30
C ILE A 71 -0.74 -7.96 -3.56
N VAL A 72 -0.99 -8.22 -2.27
CA VAL A 72 -0.12 -9.08 -1.45
C VAL A 72 -0.08 -10.51 -1.97
N ARG A 73 -1.22 -11.03 -2.45
CA ARG A 73 -1.33 -12.42 -2.93
C ARG A 73 -0.85 -12.61 -4.37
N GLU A 74 -1.12 -11.64 -5.24
CA GLU A 74 -0.96 -11.82 -6.68
C GLU A 74 0.18 -10.99 -7.28
N VAL A 75 0.62 -9.90 -6.64
CA VAL A 75 1.57 -8.94 -7.22
C VAL A 75 2.93 -8.99 -6.52
N LEU A 76 2.96 -8.94 -5.18
CA LEU A 76 4.23 -8.93 -4.44
C LEU A 76 5.10 -10.18 -4.70
N PRO A 77 4.54 -11.41 -4.80
CA PRO A 77 5.34 -12.59 -5.12
C PRO A 77 6.00 -12.51 -6.51
N GLU A 78 5.31 -11.92 -7.50
CA GLU A 78 5.86 -11.73 -8.85
C GLU A 78 7.03 -10.74 -8.84
N LEU A 79 6.94 -9.70 -8.02
CA LEU A 79 8.00 -8.72 -7.83
C LEU A 79 9.08 -9.17 -6.83
N LYS A 80 8.95 -10.37 -6.23
CA LYS A 80 9.82 -10.88 -5.16
C LYS A 80 9.92 -9.93 -3.96
N LEU A 81 8.86 -9.17 -3.69
CA LEU A 81 8.76 -8.25 -2.56
C LEU A 81 8.11 -8.96 -1.37
N LYS A 82 8.60 -8.66 -0.16
CA LYS A 82 8.05 -9.20 1.09
C LYS A 82 7.23 -8.14 1.81
N TYR A 83 5.98 -8.47 2.12
CA TYR A 83 5.11 -7.61 2.90
C TYR A 83 5.42 -7.78 4.40
N GLN A 84 5.79 -6.70 5.09
CA GLN A 84 6.01 -6.75 6.54
C GLN A 84 4.66 -6.64 7.28
N PRO A 85 4.33 -7.59 8.18
CA PRO A 85 3.12 -7.52 9.00
C PRO A 85 3.18 -6.30 9.92
N ILE A 86 2.03 -5.72 10.25
CA ILE A 86 1.96 -4.60 11.21
C ILE A 86 2.33 -5.15 12.59
N THR A 87 3.51 -4.77 13.10
CA THR A 87 3.91 -5.08 14.47
C THR A 87 3.42 -3.98 15.41
N ALA A 88 3.23 -4.31 16.69
CA ALA A 88 2.82 -3.33 17.71
C ALA A 88 3.80 -2.15 17.81
N GLU A 89 5.09 -2.39 17.57
CA GLU A 89 6.15 -1.37 17.54
C GLU A 89 5.94 -0.32 16.45
N SER A 90 5.46 -0.73 15.26
CA SER A 90 5.14 0.22 14.17
C SER A 90 4.02 1.20 14.54
N LEU A 91 3.13 0.83 15.46
CA LEU A 91 2.02 1.69 15.91
C LEU A 91 2.47 2.65 17.02
N ILE A 92 3.35 2.19 17.92
CA ILE A 92 3.93 3.01 19.00
C ILE A 92 4.75 4.16 18.41
N PHE A 93 5.57 3.87 17.38
CA PHE A 93 6.42 4.88 16.74
C PHE A 93 5.64 6.07 16.14
N VAL A 94 4.43 5.83 15.62
CA VAL A 94 3.59 6.93 15.09
C VAL A 94 2.92 7.74 16.19
N LEU A 95 2.61 7.12 17.33
CA LEU A 95 2.06 7.82 18.50
C LEU A 95 3.10 8.73 19.16
N GLU A 96 4.39 8.38 19.13
CA GLU A 96 5.46 9.24 19.65
C GLU A 96 5.81 10.43 18.74
N MET A 97 5.42 10.40 17.47
CA MET A 97 5.71 11.44 16.47
C MET A 97 4.54 12.40 16.18
N SER A 98 3.40 12.25 16.88
CA SER A 98 2.18 13.08 16.72
C SER A 98 2.01 14.03 17.91
#